data_AF-A0A833E6U2-F1
#
_entry.id   AF-A0A833E6U2-F1
#
_cell.length_a   1.000
_cell.length_b   1.000
_cell.length_c   1.000
_cell.angle_alpha   90.00
_cell.angle_beta   90.00
_cell.angle_gamma   90.00
#
_symmetry.space_group_name_H-M   'P 1'
#
loop_
_entity.id
_entity.type
_entity.pdbx_description
1 polymer ?
#
loop_
_entity_poly.entity_id
_entity_poly.type
_entity_poly.pdbx_seq_one_letter_code
_entity_poly.pdbx_strand_id
1 'polypeptide(L)' 'MFSLTSRRDIEDLIRGATILGTGGGGDPKEGLKLLDEALKLRGRIDIVKLDELPRDSIIVVPYFVGTIAPTAKTK' A
#
# COMPACT_ATOMS: atom_id res chain seq x y z
N MET A 1 13.63 -10.94 1.26
CA MET A 1 13.45 -9.54 0.83
C MET A 1 13.26 -9.41 -0.68
N PHE A 2 12.23 -8.67 -1.12
CA PHE A 2 12.11 -8.17 -2.50
C PHE A 2 11.72 -6.69 -2.46
N SER A 3 12.10 -5.92 -3.48
CA SER A 3 11.91 -4.46 -3.50
C SER A 3 11.14 -4.04 -4.73
N LEU A 4 10.21 -3.09 -4.56
CA LEU A 4 9.53 -2.41 -5.66
C LEU A 4 10.39 -1.22 -6.07
N THR A 5 10.82 -1.18 -7.32
CA THR A 5 11.74 -0.15 -7.85
C THR A 5 11.22 0.51 -9.11
N SER A 6 10.20 -0.08 -9.74
CA SER A 6 9.62 0.41 -10.98
C SER A 6 8.13 0.70 -10.83
N ARG A 7 7.62 1.49 -11.76
CA ARG A 7 6.17 1.70 -11.88
C ARG A 7 5.41 0.40 -12.15
N ARG A 8 6.02 -0.53 -12.87
CA ARG A 8 5.41 -1.83 -13.14
C ARG A 8 5.19 -2.63 -11.85
N ASP A 9 6.16 -2.60 -10.94
CA ASP A 9 6.09 -3.35 -9.67
C ASP A 9 4.91 -2.90 -8.82
N ILE A 10 4.68 -1.58 -8.71
CA ILE A 10 3.57 -1.02 -7.93
C ILE A 10 2.21 -1.25 -8.63
N GLU A 11 2.17 -1.26 -9.97
CA GLU A 11 0.96 -1.61 -10.73
C GLU A 11 0.57 -3.07 -10.52
N ASP A 12 1.54 -3.98 -10.55
CA ASP A 12 1.32 -5.41 -10.30
C ASP A 12 0.89 -5.67 -8.84
N LEU A 13 1.48 -4.96 -7.87
CA LEU A 13 1.06 -5.04 -6.46
C LEU A 13 -0.39 -4.59 -6.28
N ILE A 14 -0.76 -3.42 -6.82
CA ILE A 14 -2.12 -2.89 -6.72
C ILE A 14 -3.11 -3.83 -7.40
N ARG A 15 -2.77 -4.37 -8.58
CA ARG A 15 -3.64 -5.31 -9.28
C ARG A 15 -3.88 -6.58 -8.47
N GLY A 16 -2.82 -7.16 -7.90
CA GLY A 16 -2.93 -8.33 -7.02
C GLY A 16 -3.79 -8.04 -5.79
N ALA A 17 -3.52 -6.93 -5.10
CA ALA A 17 -4.29 -6.51 -3.93
C ALA A 17 -5.77 -6.26 -4.26
N THR A 18 -6.06 -5.67 -5.43
CA THR A 18 -7.43 -5.42 -5.88
C THR A 18 -8.21 -6.72 -6.09
N ILE A 19 -7.57 -7.73 -6.71
CA ILE A 19 -8.19 -9.05 -6.92
C ILE A 19 -8.41 -9.75 -5.57
N LEU A 20 -7.41 -9.74 -4.70
CA LEU A 20 -7.46 -10.41 -3.39
C LEU A 20 -8.33 -9.68 -2.37
N GLY A 21 -8.64 -8.41 -2.59
CA GLY A 21 -9.51 -7.60 -1.73
C GLY A 21 -11.01 -7.88 -1.89
N THR A 22 -11.41 -8.68 -2.88
CA THR A 22 -12.78 -9.18 -3.09
C THR A 22 -13.88 -8.10 -3.00
N GLY A 23 -13.61 -6.89 -3.51
CA GLY A 23 -14.55 -5.76 -3.50
C GLY A 23 -14.34 -4.73 -2.38
N GLY A 24 -13.40 -4.97 -1.45
CA GLY A 24 -12.93 -4.01 -0.46
C GLY A 24 -11.50 -3.51 -0.75
N GLY A 25 -10.89 -2.86 0.26
CA GLY A 25 -9.48 -2.43 0.21
C GLY A 25 -9.22 -1.01 -0.29
N GLY A 26 -10.26 -0.28 -0.69
CA GLY A 26 -10.17 1.10 -1.18
C GLY A 26 -10.09 1.21 -2.70
N ASP A 27 -9.93 2.43 -3.21
CA ASP A 27 -9.79 2.68 -4.66
C ASP A 27 -8.38 2.32 -5.14
N PRO A 28 -8.23 1.38 -6.10
CA PRO A 28 -6.93 1.02 -6.67
C PRO A 28 -6.14 2.21 -7.25
N LYS A 29 -6.83 3.23 -7.79
CA LYS A 29 -6.19 4.42 -8.37
C LYS A 29 -5.52 5.27 -7.29
N GLU A 30 -6.18 5.46 -6.16
CA GLU A 30 -5.63 6.18 -5.02
C GLU A 30 -4.44 5.42 -4.40
N GLY A 31 -4.56 4.10 -4.27
CA GLY A 31 -3.46 3.25 -3.83
C GLY A 31 -2.24 3.33 -4.75
N LEU A 32 -2.45 3.29 -6.07
CA LEU A 32 -1.36 3.42 -7.05
C LEU A 32 -0.67 4.79 -6.98
N LYS A 33 -1.45 5.87 -6.82
CA LYS A 33 -0.91 7.23 -6.66
C LYS A 33 -0.02 7.32 -5.41
N LEU A 34 -0.47 6.79 -4.27
CA LEU A 34 0.29 6.74 -3.03
C LEU A 34 1.62 5.97 -3.18
N LEU A 35 1.60 4.82 -3.84
CA LEU A 35 2.81 4.03 -4.09
C LEU A 35 3.77 4.72 -5.06
N ASP A 36 3.25 5.39 -6.10
CA ASP A 36 4.06 6.16 -7.06
C ASP A 36 4.76 7.34 -6.38
N GLU A 37 4.06 8.06 -5.50
CA GLU A 37 4.65 9.13 -4.67
C GLU A 37 5.71 8.58 -3.71
N ALA A 38 5.42 7.50 -2.99
CA ALA A 38 6.37 6.86 -2.09
C ALA A 38 7.64 6.37 -2.82
N LEU A 39 7.46 5.77 -4.01
CA LEU A 39 8.56 5.30 -4.84
C LEU A 39 9.42 6.45 -5.36
N LYS A 40 8.82 7.56 -5.80
CA LYS A 40 9.56 8.78 -6.22
C LYS A 40 10.34 9.40 -5.08
N LEU A 41 9.78 9.41 -3.87
CA LEU A 41 10.42 9.99 -2.69
C LEU A 41 11.57 9.13 -2.13
N ARG A 42 11.46 7.80 -2.22
CA ARG A 42 12.39 6.87 -1.55
C ARG A 42 13.30 6.11 -2.52
N GLY A 43 12.99 6.12 -3.81
CA GLY A 43 13.68 5.35 -4.86
C GLY A 43 13.36 3.85 -4.86
N ARG A 44 12.96 3.28 -3.72
CA ARG A 44 12.49 1.89 -3.58
C ARG A 44 11.53 1.73 -2.41
N ILE A 45 10.74 0.66 -2.46
CA ILE A 45 9.90 0.19 -1.34
C ILE A 45 10.30 -1.26 -1.04
N ASP A 46 10.80 -1.51 0.17
CA ASP A 46 11.29 -2.83 0.58
C ASP A 46 10.16 -3.66 1.23
N ILE A 47 9.93 -4.87 0.71
CA ILE A 47 9.02 -5.86 1.30
C ILE A 47 9.86 -6.94 2.00
N VAL A 48 9.74 -6.94 3.32
CA VAL A 48 10.54 -7.77 4.23
C VAL A 48 9.68 -8.83 4.91
N LYS A 49 10.29 -9.95 5.27
CA LYS A 49 9.68 -10.96 6.11
C LYS A 49 9.79 -10.56 7.58
N LEU A 50 8.87 -11.06 8.42
CA LEU A 50 8.86 -10.72 9.85
C LEU A 50 10.11 -11.21 10.59
N ASP A 51 10.71 -12.33 10.15
CA ASP A 51 11.95 -12.88 10.71
C ASP A 51 13.21 -12.08 10.34
N GLU A 52 13.10 -11.17 9.36
CA GLU A 52 14.18 -10.24 8.99
C GLU A 52 14.21 -9.00 9.91
N LEU A 53 13.18 -8.79 10.77
CA LEU A 53 13.09 -7.65 11.68
C LEU A 53 13.74 -7.94 13.06
N PRO A 54 14.34 -6.93 13.73
CA PRO A 54 14.77 -7.07 15.12
C PRO A 54 13.61 -7.48 16.05
N ARG A 55 13.86 -8.39 16.99
CA ARG A 55 12.82 -8.98 17.86
C ARG A 55 11.99 -7.94 18.63
N ASP A 56 12.63 -6.87 19.09
CA ASP A 56 12.01 -5.84 19.93
C ASP A 56 11.53 -4.63 19.11
N SER A 57 11.32 -4.80 17.79
CA SER A 57 10.83 -3.74 16.92
C SER A 57 9.35 -3.45 17.14
N ILE A 58 8.97 -2.19 16.90
CA ILE A 58 7.56 -1.79 16.83
C ILE A 58 7.11 -1.86 15.37
N ILE A 59 6.07 -2.66 15.11
CA ILE A 59 5.40 -2.69 13.82
C ILE A 59 4.23 -1.72 13.87
N VAL A 60 4.25 -0.73 12.97
CA VAL A 60 3.13 0.20 12.79
C VAL A 60 2.32 -0.27 11.59
N VAL A 61 1.00 -0.40 11.77
CA VAL A 61 0.07 -0.78 10.69
C VAL A 61 -0.81 0.43 10.38
N PRO A 62 -0.34 1.38 9.55
CA PRO A 62 -1.18 2.51 9.14
C PRO A 62 -2.20 2.04 8.11
N TYR A 63 -3.45 2.44 8.29
CA TYR A 63 -4.52 2.21 7.32
C TYR A 63 -5.57 3.31 7.42
N PHE A 64 -6.31 3.51 6.33
CA PHE A 64 -7.43 4.45 6.31
C PHE A 64 -8.69 3.77 6.84
N VAL A 65 -9.43 4.48 7.69
CA VAL A 65 -10.79 4.14 8.13
C VAL A 65 -11.69 5.30 7.80
N GLY A 66 -12.79 5.01 7.14
CA GLY A 66 -13.77 6.01 6.76
C GLY A 66 -14.91 5.39 5.97
N THR A 67 -15.94 6.19 5.74
CA THR A 67 -17.05 5.82 4.87
C THR A 67 -16.69 6.06 3.41
N ILE A 68 -17.06 5.12 2.53
CA ILE A 68 -16.95 5.26 1.08
C ILE A 68 -18.20 5.90 0.46
N ALA A 69 -19.20 6.26 1.28
CA ALA A 69 -20.45 6.80 0.80
C ALA A 69 -20.21 8.13 0.05
N PRO A 70 -20.73 8.31 -1.17
CA PRO A 70 -20.52 9.55 -1.94
C PRO A 70 -21.04 10.81 -1.23
N THR A 71 -21.99 10.62 -0.32
CA THR A 71 -22.64 11.68 0.47
C THR A 71 -21.88 12.05 1.74
N ALA A 72 -20.84 11.29 2.08
CA ALA A 72 -20.04 11.57 3.25
C ALA A 72 -19.17 12.81 3.01
N LYS A 73 -19.39 13.85 3.81
CA LYS A 73 -18.46 14.98 3.90
C LYS A 73 -17.37 14.62 4.91
N THR A 74 -16.13 14.51 4.45
CA THR A 74 -14.99 14.58 5.37
C THR A 74 -14.98 15.96 5.99
N LYS A 75 -14.94 16.02 7.33
CA LYS A 75 -14.78 17.28 8.06
C LYS A 75 -13.40 17.88 7.80
#